data_AF-A0A221NNT8-F1
#
_entry.id   AF-A0A221NNT8-F1
#
_cell.length_a   1.000
_cell.length_b   1.000
_cell.length_c   1.000
_cell.angle_alpha   90.00
_cell.angle_beta   90.00
_cell.angle_gamma   90.00
#
_symmetry.space_group_name_H-M   'P 1'
#
loop_
_entity.id
_entity.type
_entity.pdbx_description
1 polymer ?
#
loop_
_entity_poly.entity_id
_entity_poly.type
_entity_poly.pdbx_seq_one_letter_code
_entity_poly.pdbx_strand_id
1 'polypeptide(L)'
;MIVAALRSYGEESAPEWAGNAQKDALQATLTVAEWILHFGPTQPSGASMLIDKAIALAGVYMHEGHPRDLTKKRRDLKVWKQAAAEDTPETDENLLGLSSYEVVSDDARSFWRRSSD
;
A
#
# COMPACT_ATOMS: atom_id res chain seq x y z
N MET A 1 10.59 -0.10 0.45
CA MET A 1 9.40 0.36 -0.31
C MET A 1 8.19 0.74 0.57
N ILE A 2 7.64 -0.16 1.41
CA ILE A 2 6.43 0.11 2.23
C ILE A 2 6.60 1.31 3.19
N VAL A 3 7.67 1.33 3.98
CA VAL A 3 7.99 2.45 4.90
C VAL A 3 8.03 3.80 4.18
N ALA A 4 8.65 3.84 3.00
CA ALA A 4 8.76 5.06 2.21
C ALA A 4 7.41 5.55 1.68
N ALA A 5 6.57 4.62 1.21
CA ALA A 5 5.21 4.94 0.78
C ALA A 5 4.42 5.54 1.94
N LEU A 6 4.40 4.89 3.11
CA LEU A 6 3.69 5.38 4.30
C LEU A 6 4.16 6.77 4.74
N ARG A 7 5.49 6.99 4.80
CA ARG A 7 6.05 8.32 5.10
C ARG A 7 5.63 9.37 4.08
N SER A 8 5.54 9.01 2.79
CA SER A 8 5.16 9.96 1.73
C SER A 8 3.69 10.40 1.78
N TYR A 9 2.83 9.59 2.40
CA TYR A 9 1.44 9.95 2.72
C TYR A 9 1.31 10.59 4.12
N GLY A 10 2.43 10.73 4.83
CA GLY A 10 2.53 11.43 6.11
C GLY A 10 1.91 10.67 7.27
N GLU A 11 1.97 9.34 7.21
CA GLU A 11 1.70 8.43 8.31
C GLU A 11 2.89 8.41 9.27
N GLU A 12 2.63 8.45 10.57
CA GLU A 12 3.68 8.53 11.61
C GLU A 12 3.90 7.17 12.29
N SER A 13 2.84 6.45 12.67
CA SER A 13 2.94 5.15 13.36
C SER A 13 3.10 3.95 12.41
N ALA A 14 2.43 3.97 11.26
CA ALA A 14 2.48 2.87 10.31
C ALA A 14 3.89 2.60 9.73
N PRO A 15 4.74 3.61 9.43
CA PRO A 15 6.12 3.34 9.00
C PRO A 15 6.98 2.66 10.07
N GLU A 16 6.78 2.99 11.35
CA GLU A 16 7.52 2.37 12.45
C GLU A 16 7.13 0.90 12.61
N TRP A 17 5.82 0.61 12.55
CA TRP A 17 5.33 -0.77 12.50
C TRP A 17 5.91 -1.53 11.31
N ALA A 18 5.86 -0.96 10.11
CA ALA A 18 6.36 -1.61 8.91
C ALA A 18 7.88 -1.86 8.95
N GLY A 19 8.64 -0.99 9.62
CA GLY A 19 10.09 -1.17 9.82
C GLY A 19 10.44 -2.34 10.73
N ASN A 20 9.51 -2.78 11.59
CA ASN A 20 9.69 -3.87 12.55
C ASN A 20 8.83 -5.11 12.20
N ALA A 21 8.04 -5.05 11.13
CA ALA A 21 7.12 -6.11 10.76
C ALA A 21 7.84 -7.37 10.25
N GLN A 22 7.26 -8.53 10.53
CA GLN A 22 7.73 -9.79 9.98
C GLN A 22 7.49 -9.85 8.46
N LYS A 23 8.29 -10.67 7.76
CA LYS A 23 8.20 -10.83 6.29
C LYS A 23 6.79 -11.17 5.83
N ASP A 24 6.09 -12.04 6.54
CA ASP A 24 4.72 -12.46 6.18
C ASP A 24 3.73 -11.29 6.23
N ALA A 25 3.85 -10.39 7.20
CA ALA A 25 3.03 -9.19 7.28
C ALA A 25 3.34 -8.20 6.15
N LEU A 26 4.61 -8.08 5.76
CA LEU A 26 5.01 -7.27 4.62
C LEU A 26 4.52 -7.86 3.29
N GLN A 27 4.56 -9.19 3.14
CA GLN A 27 4.03 -9.88 1.97
C GLN A 27 2.50 -9.73 1.88
N ALA A 28 1.79 -9.93 2.99
CA ALA A 28 0.35 -9.65 3.10
C ALA A 28 0.01 -8.21 2.69
N THR A 29 0.81 -7.23 3.12
CA THR A 29 0.66 -5.83 2.73
C THR A 29 0.78 -5.66 1.20
N LEU A 30 1.72 -6.33 0.55
CA LEU A 30 1.86 -6.27 -0.91
C LEU A 30 0.70 -6.96 -1.64
N THR A 31 0.20 -8.09 -1.13
CA THR A 31 -0.99 -8.75 -1.67
C THR A 31 -2.23 -7.84 -1.59
N VAL A 32 -2.42 -7.13 -0.48
CA VAL A 32 -3.50 -6.14 -0.36
C VAL A 32 -3.28 -4.98 -1.34
N ALA A 33 -2.05 -4.48 -1.47
CA ALA A 33 -1.75 -3.39 -2.42
C ALA A 33 -2.02 -3.79 -3.88
N GLU A 34 -1.66 -5.03 -4.26
CA GLU A 34 -1.99 -5.60 -5.57
C GLU A 34 -3.51 -5.66 -5.79
N TRP A 35 -4.28 -6.11 -4.80
CA TRP A 35 -5.74 -6.10 -4.88
C TRP A 35 -6.29 -4.69 -5.10
N ILE A 36 -5.78 -3.69 -4.36
CA ILE A 36 -6.20 -2.29 -4.48
C ILE A 36 -5.90 -1.75 -5.88
N LEU A 37 -4.77 -2.13 -6.49
CA LEU A 37 -4.42 -1.70 -7.85
C LEU A 37 -5.38 -2.24 -8.92
N HIS A 38 -5.88 -3.46 -8.73
CA HIS A 38 -6.76 -4.12 -9.69
C HIS A 38 -8.25 -3.86 -9.46
N PHE A 39 -8.68 -3.74 -8.20
CA PHE A 39 -10.09 -3.75 -7.79
C PHE A 39 -10.47 -2.65 -6.81
N GLY A 40 -9.49 -1.83 -6.40
CA GLY A 40 -9.69 -0.74 -5.46
C GLY A 40 -10.26 0.53 -6.13
N PRO A 41 -10.17 1.67 -5.44
CA PRO A 41 -10.83 2.89 -5.87
C PRO A 41 -10.21 3.44 -7.15
N THR A 42 -11.05 3.74 -8.13
CA THR A 42 -10.63 4.32 -9.40
C THR A 42 -10.61 5.85 -9.32
N GLN A 43 -9.70 6.50 -10.06
CA GLN A 43 -9.76 7.95 -10.17
C GLN A 43 -10.88 8.35 -11.14
N PRO A 44 -11.66 9.41 -10.86
CA PRO A 44 -12.68 9.92 -11.79
C PRO A 44 -12.11 10.30 -13.16
N SER A 45 -10.81 10.64 -13.22
CA SER A 45 -10.07 10.93 -14.45
C SER A 45 -9.74 9.70 -15.30
N GLY A 46 -10.01 8.48 -14.82
CA GLY A 46 -9.59 7.22 -15.45
C GLY A 46 -8.09 6.93 -15.34
N ALA A 47 -7.32 7.79 -14.66
CA ALA A 47 -5.90 7.55 -14.44
C ALA A 47 -5.68 6.41 -13.42
N SER A 48 -4.70 5.55 -13.71
CA SER A 48 -4.33 4.45 -12.81
C SER A 48 -3.84 4.98 -11.47
N MET A 49 -4.17 4.27 -10.39
CA MET A 49 -3.65 4.58 -9.07
C MET A 49 -2.11 4.44 -9.06
N LEU A 50 -1.42 5.37 -8.42
CA LEU A 50 0.01 5.23 -8.18
C LEU A 50 0.27 4.06 -7.24
N ILE A 51 1.27 3.23 -7.57
CA ILE A 51 1.71 2.09 -6.74
C ILE A 51 2.02 2.53 -5.31
N ASP A 52 2.61 3.73 -5.13
CA ASP A 52 2.87 4.31 -3.80
C ASP A 52 1.61 4.49 -2.96
N LYS A 53 0.49 4.84 -3.57
CA LYS A 53 -0.79 5.04 -2.90
C LYS A 53 -1.38 3.70 -2.46
N ALA A 54 -1.36 2.71 -3.35
CA ALA A 54 -1.88 1.38 -3.05
C ALA A 54 -1.10 0.74 -1.89
N ILE A 55 0.23 0.87 -1.90
CA ILE A 55 1.08 0.37 -0.81
C ILE A 55 0.81 1.13 0.50
N ALA A 56 0.62 2.45 0.46
CA ALA A 56 0.31 3.22 1.66
C ALA A 56 -1.07 2.84 2.24
N LEU A 57 -2.10 2.70 1.40
CA LEU A 57 -3.44 2.26 1.81
C LEU A 57 -3.40 0.87 2.44
N ALA A 58 -2.70 -0.07 1.80
CA ALA A 58 -2.52 -1.42 2.30
C ALA A 58 -1.75 -1.44 3.63
N GLY A 59 -0.67 -0.67 3.74
CA GLY A 59 0.13 -0.63 4.97
C GLY A 59 -0.64 -0.06 6.15
N VAL A 60 -1.47 0.97 5.93
CA VAL A 60 -2.37 1.51 6.97
C VAL A 60 -3.43 0.48 7.35
N TYR A 61 -4.05 -0.20 6.38
CA TYR A 61 -5.03 -1.26 6.66
C TYR A 61 -4.43 -2.41 7.47
N MET A 62 -3.23 -2.87 7.12
CA MET A 62 -2.56 -3.96 7.85
C MET A 62 -2.12 -3.53 9.26
N HIS A 63 -1.80 -2.25 9.45
CA HIS A 63 -1.44 -1.70 10.75
C HIS A 63 -2.65 -1.48 11.67
N GLU A 64 -3.71 -0.85 11.13
CA GLU A 64 -4.87 -0.39 11.91
C GLU A 64 -6.01 -1.42 11.96
N GLY A 65 -6.00 -2.41 11.05
CA GLY A 65 -7.04 -3.43 10.93
C GLY A 65 -8.35 -2.95 10.27
N HIS A 66 -8.40 -1.71 9.77
CA HIS A 66 -9.57 -1.15 9.10
C HIS A 66 -9.20 -0.31 7.87
N PRO A 67 -10.00 -0.37 6.79
CA PRO A 67 -9.73 0.39 5.58
C PRO A 67 -9.92 1.90 5.82
N ARG A 68 -9.11 2.72 5.14
CA ARG A 68 -9.20 4.18 5.18
C ARG A 68 -8.86 4.77 3.83
N ASP A 69 -9.29 6.01 3.63
CA ASP A 69 -8.81 6.85 2.54
C ASP A 69 -7.61 7.67 2.99
N LEU A 70 -6.61 7.76 2.09
CA LEU A 70 -5.43 8.57 2.29
C LEU A 70 -5.46 9.76 1.34
N THR A 71 -5.55 10.94 1.94
CA THR A 71 -5.34 12.20 1.22
C THR A 71 -3.84 12.43 1.09
N LYS A 72 -3.36 12.60 -0.13
CA LYS A 72 -1.93 12.83 -0.37
C LYS A 72 -1.53 14.14 0.30
N LYS A 73 -0.80 14.08 1.43
CA LYS A 73 -0.05 15.23 1.92
C LYS A 73 0.95 15.63 0.83
N ARG A 74 1.26 16.92 0.72
CA ARG A 74 2.18 17.44 -0.32
C ARG A 74 3.46 16.58 -0.31
N ARG A 75 3.75 15.93 -1.44
CA ARG A 75 4.84 14.94 -1.57
C ARG A 75 6.15 15.54 -1.07
N ASP A 76 6.70 14.99 0.02
CA ASP A 76 8.06 15.35 0.44
C ASP A 76 9.06 14.62 -0.46
N LEU A 77 9.60 15.35 -1.43
CA LEU A 77 10.58 14.84 -2.39
C LEU A 77 11.90 14.41 -1.72
N LYS A 78 12.20 14.88 -0.50
CA LYS A 78 13.39 14.46 0.24
C LYS A 78 13.27 13.01 0.72
N VAL A 79 12.12 12.64 1.27
CA VAL A 79 11.82 11.26 1.71
C VAL A 79 11.96 10.28 0.54
N TRP A 80 11.48 10.68 -0.64
CA TRP A 80 11.56 9.85 -1.85
C TRP A 80 13.00 9.62 -2.32
N LYS A 81 13.85 10.65 -2.29
CA LYS A 81 15.27 10.52 -2.66
C LYS A 81 16.03 9.60 -1.71
N GLN A 82 15.69 9.65 -0.42
CA GLN A 82 16.33 8.81 0.58
C GLN A 82 15.89 7.34 0.47
N ALA A 83 14.60 7.10 0.25
CA ALA A 83 14.07 5.76 0.03
C ALA A 83 14.53 5.09 -1.27
N ALA A 84 14.83 5.87 -2.31
CA ALA A 84 15.41 5.35 -3.55
C ALA A 84 16.90 5.01 -3.42
N ALA A 85 17.58 5.51 -2.39
CA ALA A 85 18.99 5.24 -2.10
C ALA A 85 19.18 4.06 -1.13
N GLU A 86 18.16 3.73 -0.33
CA GLU A 86 18.13 2.52 0.50
C GLU A 86 17.77 1.30 -0.37
N ASP A 87 18.83 0.56 -0.72
CA ASP A 87 18.90 -0.73 -1.39
C ASP A 87 17.54 -1.33 -1.82
N THR A 88 17.27 -1.28 -3.12
CA THR A 88 16.09 -1.93 -3.70
C THR A 88 16.45 -3.40 -3.84
N PRO A 89 15.79 -4.35 -3.14
CA PRO A 89 16.01 -5.76 -3.39
C PRO A 89 15.76 -6.02 -4.88
N GLU A 90 16.67 -6.72 -5.55
CA GLU A 90 16.45 -7.19 -6.91
C GLU A 90 15.12 -7.95 -6.96
N THR A 91 14.31 -7.64 -7.97
CA THR A 91 13.01 -8.28 -8.17
C THR A 91 13.25 -9.77 -8.41
N ASP A 92 13.07 -10.61 -7.39
CA ASP A 92 13.06 -12.05 -7.55
C ASP A 92 11.84 -12.38 -8.44
N GLU A 93 12.10 -12.87 -9.65
CA GLU A 93 11.10 -13.11 -10.71
C GLU A 93 10.08 -14.21 -10.34
N ASN A 94 10.13 -14.76 -9.13
CA ASN A 94 9.13 -15.67 -8.61
C ASN A 94 7.93 -14.94 -7.99
N LEU A 95 7.23 -14.12 -8.78
CA LEU A 95 5.82 -13.79 -8.52
C LEU A 95 4.94 -14.95 -9.05
N LEU A 96 5.22 -16.16 -8.57
CA LEU A 96 4.39 -17.32 -8.85
C LEU A 96 3.12 -17.25 -8.00
N GLY A 97 2.05 -16.75 -8.64
CA GLY A 97 0.65 -16.99 -8.29
C GLY A 97 0.30 -16.90 -6.81
N LEU A 98 -0.02 -15.70 -6.33
CA LEU A 98 -0.66 -15.53 -5.03
C LEU A 98 -2.13 -15.97 -5.13
N SER A 99 -2.35 -17.22 -4.75
CA SER A 99 -3.66 -17.84 -4.62
C SER A 99 -4.48 -17.12 -3.56
N SER A 100 -5.49 -16.37 -4.03
CA SER A 100 -6.58 -15.73 -3.31
C SER A 100 -6.27 -14.46 -2.50
N TYR A 101 -7.05 -13.41 -2.76
CA TYR A 101 -7.05 -12.15 -1.99
C TYR A 101 -7.81 -12.30 -0.66
N GLU A 102 -7.71 -13.44 0.01
CA GLU A 102 -8.37 -13.74 1.29
C GLU A 102 -7.92 -12.79 2.41
N VAL A 103 -6.70 -12.27 2.32
CA VAL A 103 -6.18 -11.24 3.24
C VAL A 103 -6.95 -9.92 3.18
N VAL A 104 -7.70 -9.67 2.10
CA VAL A 104 -8.55 -8.48 1.97
C VAL A 104 -9.94 -8.86 2.44
N SER A 105 -10.31 -8.39 3.65
CA SER A 105 -11.62 -8.62 4.22
C SER A 105 -12.75 -7.97 3.41
N ASP A 106 -13.96 -8.51 3.50
CA ASP A 106 -15.11 -8.03 2.71
C ASP A 106 -15.53 -6.60 3.06
N ASP A 107 -15.28 -6.13 4.29
CA ASP A 107 -15.50 -4.74 4.68
C ASP A 107 -14.51 -3.80 3.97
N ALA A 108 -13.23 -4.17 3.87
CA ALA A 108 -12.21 -3.45 3.13
C ALA A 108 -12.53 -3.41 1.63
N ARG A 109 -12.96 -4.54 1.06
CA ARG A 109 -13.43 -4.60 -0.33
C ARG A 109 -14.61 -3.66 -0.56
N SER A 110 -15.57 -3.66 0.36
CA SER A 110 -16.78 -2.82 0.27
C SER A 110 -16.45 -1.34 0.45
N PHE A 111 -15.54 -0.99 1.35
CA PHE A 111 -15.09 0.38 1.58
C PHE A 111 -14.48 0.96 0.31
N TRP A 112 -13.45 0.32 -0.24
CA TRP A 112 -12.69 0.85 -1.37
C TRP A 112 -13.44 0.81 -2.70
N ARG A 113 -14.42 -0.08 -2.86
CA ARG A 113 -15.31 -0.05 -4.04
C ARG A 113 -16.28 1.13 -4.02
N ARG A 114 -16.80 1.50 -2.84
CA ARG A 114 -17.76 2.62 -2.69
C ARG A 114 -17.14 3.99 -2.97
N SER A 115 -15.83 4.15 -2.76
CA SER A 115 -15.12 5.39 -3.10
C SER A 115 -14.89 5.58 -4.62
N SER A 116 -15.53 4.77 -5.48
CA SER A 116 -15.44 4.86 -6.96
C SER A 116 -16.68 5.45 -7.64
N ASP A 117 -17.74 5.78 -6.88
CA ASP A 117 -18.93 6.52 -7.36
C ASP A 117 -18.77 8.03 -7.11
#